data_AF-A0A5J4L6Z0-F1
#
_entry.id   AF-A0A5J4L6Z0-F1
#
_cell.length_a   1.000
_cell.length_b   1.000
_cell.length_c   1.000
_cell.angle_alpha   90.00
_cell.angle_beta   90.00
_cell.angle_gamma   90.00
#
_symmetry.space_group_name_H-M   'P 1'
#
loop_
_entity.id
_entity.type
_entity.pdbx_description
1 polymer ?
#
loop_
_entity_poly.entity_id
_entity_poly.type
_entity_poly.pdbx_seq_one_letter_code
_entity_poly.pdbx_strand_id
1 'polypeptide(L)'
;MPTTDSYGQGVQVASLTDAPNQQVLAANLAAGLVPRSVMRFSSASARNATIASPAAGMTAFLTTEKLLTVFDGTAWVVVAAGTSAWTTIPLASGYSHDGNSNGTAQYRIVNLFGELTVMLQGGLNLTYPGSPGNIANGGIITNTALPAAARPGSLRTVSAACSASNSSSLSLKIDAQSDGHLKVIGTSSTTASDRVTPPWVSLNGLFYSL
;
A
#
# COMPACT_ATOMS: atom_id res chain seq x y z
N MET A 1 41.70 25.60 10.93
CA MET A 1 40.67 24.63 11.37
C MET A 1 39.82 24.27 10.16
N PRO A 2 39.43 23.01 9.99
CA PRO A 2 38.46 22.61 8.96
C PRO A 2 37.22 23.49 9.06
N THR A 3 36.77 24.01 7.92
CA THR A 3 35.52 24.79 7.83
C THR A 3 34.42 23.87 7.32
N THR A 4 33.16 24.16 7.64
CA THR A 4 32.03 23.44 7.05
C THR A 4 31.63 24.06 5.71
N ASP A 5 30.83 23.33 4.93
CA ASP A 5 30.21 23.87 3.73
C ASP A 5 29.36 25.12 4.01
N SER A 6 29.23 25.98 2.99
CA SER A 6 28.48 27.24 3.06
C SER A 6 26.96 27.06 3.12
N TYR A 7 26.46 25.84 2.87
CA TYR A 7 25.04 25.53 2.93
C TYR A 7 24.60 25.09 4.34
N GLY A 8 25.52 25.13 5.32
CA GLY A 8 25.23 24.78 6.72
C GLY A 8 24.94 23.30 6.91
N GLN A 9 25.34 22.45 5.96
CA GLN A 9 25.06 21.02 6.05
C GLN A 9 26.00 20.32 7.03
N GLY A 10 27.18 20.89 7.32
CA GLY A 10 28.18 20.30 8.21
C GLY A 10 29.08 19.29 7.48
N VAL A 11 29.23 19.42 6.16
CA VAL A 11 30.26 18.71 5.39
C VAL A 11 31.60 19.40 5.65
N GLN A 12 32.59 18.63 6.11
CA GLN A 12 33.92 19.16 6.39
C GLN A 12 34.67 19.46 5.10
N VAL A 13 35.18 20.69 4.97
CA VAL A 13 36.08 21.11 3.90
C VAL A 13 37.50 21.01 4.43
N ALA A 14 38.34 20.24 3.74
CA ALA A 14 39.73 20.05 4.17
C ALA A 14 40.47 21.38 4.23
N SER A 15 41.26 21.55 5.30
CA SER A 15 42.12 22.72 5.45
C SER A 15 43.41 22.52 4.65
N LEU A 16 43.84 23.52 3.90
CA LEU A 16 45.09 23.47 3.13
C LEU A 16 46.34 23.49 4.03
N THR A 17 46.17 23.64 5.35
CA THR A 17 47.26 23.63 6.33
C THR A 17 47.58 22.24 6.87
N ASP A 18 46.73 21.23 6.62
CA ASP A 18 46.96 19.86 7.05
C ASP A 18 47.83 19.10 6.03
N ALA A 19 48.65 18.15 6.49
CA ALA A 19 49.42 17.30 5.60
C ALA A 19 48.48 16.53 4.64
N PRO A 20 48.80 16.43 3.34
CA PRO A 20 47.92 15.75 2.38
C PRO A 20 47.65 14.30 2.78
N ASN A 21 46.41 14.00 3.14
CA ASN A 21 45.94 12.65 3.41
C ASN A 21 44.64 12.39 2.65
N GLN A 22 44.78 11.77 1.47
CA GLN A 22 43.66 11.51 0.56
C GLN A 22 42.62 10.56 1.16
N GLN A 23 43.03 9.63 2.03
CA GLN A 23 42.12 8.69 2.68
C GLN A 23 41.22 9.40 3.70
N VAL A 24 41.77 10.31 4.50
CA VAL A 24 41.00 11.12 5.46
C VAL A 24 40.03 12.07 4.74
N LEU A 25 40.48 12.71 3.66
CA LEU A 25 39.62 13.56 2.83
C LEU A 25 38.42 12.77 2.28
N ALA A 26 38.66 11.61 1.67
CA ALA A 26 37.61 10.77 1.12
C ALA A 26 36.63 10.27 2.19
N ALA A 27 37.15 9.87 3.36
CA ALA A 27 36.33 9.43 4.49
C ALA A 27 35.42 10.55 5.02
N ASN A 28 35.94 11.77 5.17
CA ASN A 28 35.16 12.93 5.64
C ASN A 28 34.07 13.33 4.64
N LEU A 29 34.37 13.29 3.33
CA LEU A 29 33.37 13.52 2.29
C LEU A 29 32.29 12.44 2.30
N ALA A 30 32.68 11.16 2.38
CA ALA A 30 31.72 10.06 2.43
C ALA A 30 30.84 10.15 3.68
N ALA A 31 31.42 10.35 4.86
CA ALA A 31 30.68 10.49 6.11
C ALA A 31 29.75 11.72 6.11
N GLY A 32 30.15 12.80 5.43
CA GLY A 32 29.32 14.00 5.30
C GLY A 32 28.20 13.86 4.25
N LEU A 33 28.45 13.18 3.13
CA LEU A 33 27.53 13.21 1.99
C LEU A 33 26.62 11.98 1.93
N VAL A 34 27.13 10.79 2.26
CA VAL A 34 26.35 9.54 2.20
C VAL A 34 25.08 9.62 3.04
N PRO A 35 25.09 10.03 4.33
CA PRO A 35 23.85 10.10 5.12
C PRO A 35 22.90 11.22 4.68
N ARG A 36 23.41 12.21 3.93
CA ARG A 36 22.63 13.33 3.35
C ARG A 36 22.14 13.03 1.93
N SER A 37 22.64 11.97 1.31
CA SER A 37 22.15 11.43 0.04
C SER A 37 21.09 10.36 0.27
N VAL A 38 20.30 10.02 -0.76
CA VAL A 38 19.37 8.90 -0.69
C VAL A 38 20.18 7.60 -0.69
N MET A 39 20.37 7.02 0.50
CA MET A 39 21.05 5.74 0.67
C MET A 39 20.24 4.61 0.02
N ARG A 40 20.87 3.53 -0.43
CA ARG A 40 20.18 2.41 -1.09
C ARG A 40 20.45 1.10 -0.35
N PHE A 41 19.39 0.37 0.00
CA PHE A 41 19.48 -0.91 0.69
C PHE A 41 18.57 -1.94 0.02
N SER A 42 18.92 -3.22 0.16
CA SER A 42 18.11 -4.32 -0.38
C SER A 42 16.77 -4.47 0.34
N SER A 43 16.71 -4.23 1.65
CA SER A 43 15.50 -4.31 2.47
C SER A 43 15.60 -3.45 3.73
N ALA A 44 14.49 -3.31 4.46
CA ALA A 44 14.47 -2.65 5.77
C ALA A 44 15.41 -3.32 6.77
N SER A 45 15.49 -4.66 6.77
CA SER A 45 16.40 -5.42 7.64
C SER A 45 17.87 -5.13 7.32
N ALA A 46 18.23 -5.09 6.03
CA ALA A 46 19.60 -4.77 5.62
C ALA A 46 20.00 -3.34 6.01
N ARG A 47 19.08 -2.38 5.85
CA ARG A 47 19.27 -1.00 6.33
C ARG A 47 19.47 -0.96 7.84
N ASN A 48 18.58 -1.59 8.62
CA ASN A 48 18.63 -1.56 10.08
C ASN A 48 19.88 -2.25 10.64
N ALA A 49 20.39 -3.29 9.97
CA ALA A 49 21.65 -3.93 10.34
C ALA A 49 22.88 -3.05 10.02
N THR A 50 22.81 -2.24 8.97
CA THR A 50 23.92 -1.35 8.56
C THR A 50 23.92 -0.04 9.35
N ILE A 51 22.74 0.50 9.66
CA ILE A 51 22.56 1.79 10.35
C ILE A 51 22.00 1.52 11.76
N ALA A 52 22.90 1.24 12.72
CA ALA A 52 22.51 0.98 14.11
C ALA A 52 22.10 2.25 14.88
N SER A 53 22.52 3.44 14.42
CA SER A 53 22.22 4.73 15.07
C SER A 53 21.87 5.79 14.02
N PRO A 54 20.65 5.74 13.45
CA PRO A 54 20.20 6.71 12.45
C PRO A 54 20.02 8.11 13.06
N ALA A 55 20.26 9.14 12.26
CA ALA A 55 19.96 10.53 12.61
C ALA A 55 18.69 11.01 11.90
N ALA A 56 17.97 11.95 12.51
CA ALA A 56 16.77 12.54 11.92
C ALA A 56 17.09 13.15 10.54
N GLY A 57 16.20 12.91 9.58
CA GLY A 57 16.34 13.37 8.19
C GLY A 57 17.15 12.43 7.28
N MET A 58 17.79 11.38 7.83
CA MET A 58 18.41 10.35 6.98
C MET A 58 17.37 9.72 6.06
N THR A 59 17.70 9.63 4.77
CA THR A 59 16.79 9.13 3.73
C THR A 59 17.36 7.88 3.07
N ALA A 60 16.53 6.85 2.91
CA ALA A 60 16.93 5.58 2.32
C ALA A 60 15.86 5.04 1.36
N PHE A 61 16.29 4.53 0.20
CA PHE A 61 15.48 3.78 -0.73
C PHE A 61 15.69 2.27 -0.55
N LEU A 62 14.61 1.53 -0.30
CA LEU A 62 14.59 0.08 -0.19
C LEU A 62 14.27 -0.52 -1.55
N THR A 63 15.23 -1.23 -2.17
CA THR A 63 15.11 -1.63 -3.57
C THR A 63 14.11 -2.76 -3.80
N THR A 64 13.99 -3.70 -2.86
CA THR A 64 13.06 -4.84 -2.99
C THR A 64 11.62 -4.39 -2.86
N GLU A 65 11.34 -3.63 -1.81
CA GLU A 65 10.01 -3.13 -1.47
C GLU A 65 9.65 -1.86 -2.27
N LYS A 66 10.64 -1.24 -2.94
CA LYS A 66 10.52 0.02 -3.68
C LYS A 66 10.00 1.17 -2.81
N LEU A 67 10.52 1.30 -1.59
CA LEU A 67 10.06 2.30 -0.63
C LEU A 67 11.12 3.39 -0.42
N LEU A 68 10.70 4.66 -0.50
CA LEU A 68 11.47 5.77 0.04
C LEU A 68 11.11 5.95 1.51
N THR A 69 12.11 5.85 2.36
CA THR A 69 11.96 5.94 3.82
C THR A 69 12.81 7.07 4.38
N VAL A 70 12.32 7.73 5.41
CA VAL A 70 13.02 8.80 6.14
C VAL A 70 13.03 8.44 7.62
N PHE A 71 14.15 8.64 8.30
CA PHE A 71 14.19 8.54 9.76
C PHE A 71 13.68 9.85 10.36
N ASP A 72 12.56 9.83 11.07
CA ASP A 72 11.93 11.03 11.64
C ASP A 72 12.55 11.50 12.97
N GLY A 73 13.56 10.78 13.45
CA GLY A 73 14.18 10.97 14.76
C GLY A 73 13.81 9.89 15.78
N THR A 74 12.77 9.10 15.51
CA THR A 74 12.30 7.99 16.35
C THR A 74 12.25 6.68 15.59
N ALA A 75 11.70 6.71 14.37
CA ALA A 75 11.53 5.53 13.53
C ALA A 75 11.76 5.87 12.05
N TRP A 76 11.95 4.81 11.25
CA TRP A 76 11.93 4.94 9.80
C TRP A 76 10.48 4.93 9.30
N VAL A 77 10.04 6.03 8.71
CA VAL A 77 8.71 6.19 8.11
C VAL A 77 8.79 6.08 6.60
N VAL A 78 7.73 5.54 5.97
CA VAL A 78 7.61 5.51 4.50
C VAL A 78 7.03 6.84 4.05
N VAL A 79 7.74 7.55 3.17
CA VAL A 79 7.30 8.86 2.63
C VAL A 79 6.86 8.76 1.16
N ALA A 80 7.33 7.74 0.45
CA ALA A 80 6.80 7.37 -0.86
C ALA A 80 6.92 5.86 -1.07
N ALA A 81 5.90 5.28 -1.67
CA ALA A 81 6.00 3.96 -2.29
C ALA A 81 6.24 4.18 -3.79
N GLY A 82 7.07 3.35 -4.41
CA GLY A 82 7.33 3.39 -5.85
C GLY A 82 6.06 3.16 -6.67
N THR A 83 6.18 3.16 -8.00
CA THR A 83 5.07 2.84 -8.92
C THR A 83 4.50 1.45 -8.62
N SER A 84 3.47 1.39 -7.79
CA SER A 84 2.70 0.18 -7.54
C SER A 84 1.79 -0.05 -8.74
N ALA A 85 2.27 -0.90 -9.64
CA ALA A 85 1.46 -1.43 -10.73
C ALA A 85 0.17 -2.05 -10.17
N TRP A 86 -0.91 -1.88 -10.90
CA TRP A 86 -2.18 -2.53 -10.58
C TRP A 86 -2.00 -4.04 -10.66
N THR A 87 -2.43 -4.73 -9.61
CA THR A 87 -2.44 -6.19 -9.54
C THR A 87 -3.88 -6.66 -9.62
N THR A 88 -4.15 -7.62 -10.51
CA THR A 88 -5.48 -8.22 -10.65
C THR A 88 -5.86 -9.00 -9.41
N ILE A 89 -7.08 -8.77 -8.91
CA ILE A 89 -7.64 -9.52 -7.79
C ILE A 89 -8.02 -10.91 -8.30
N PRO A 90 -7.50 -12.00 -7.72
CA PRO A 90 -7.88 -13.35 -8.11
C PRO A 90 -9.31 -13.61 -7.62
N LEU A 91 -10.29 -13.62 -8.52
CA LEU A 91 -11.71 -13.76 -8.13
C LEU A 91 -12.09 -15.22 -7.82
N ALA A 92 -12.84 -15.40 -6.74
CA ALA A 92 -13.46 -16.68 -6.40
C ALA A 92 -14.63 -17.00 -7.36
N SER A 93 -15.03 -18.27 -7.42
CA SER A 93 -16.18 -18.71 -8.24
C SER A 93 -17.46 -17.94 -7.88
N GLY A 94 -18.29 -17.61 -8.88
CA GLY A 94 -19.49 -16.79 -8.66
C GLY A 94 -19.26 -15.28 -8.74
N TYR A 95 -18.03 -14.85 -8.99
CA TYR A 95 -17.68 -13.46 -9.32
C TYR A 95 -16.94 -13.40 -10.65
N SER A 96 -17.13 -12.30 -11.38
CA SER A 96 -16.32 -11.99 -12.57
C SER A 96 -15.98 -10.50 -12.60
N HIS A 97 -14.95 -10.17 -13.38
CA HIS A 97 -14.52 -8.79 -13.58
C HIS A 97 -15.53 -7.99 -14.42
N ASP A 98 -15.29 -6.68 -14.53
CA ASP A 98 -15.98 -5.78 -15.43
C ASP A 98 -17.47 -5.56 -15.10
N GLY A 99 -17.81 -5.61 -13.81
CA GLY A 99 -19.15 -5.21 -13.33
C GLY A 99 -19.46 -3.77 -13.71
N ASN A 100 -20.56 -3.55 -14.44
CA ASN A 100 -20.95 -2.24 -14.98
C ASN A 100 -19.91 -1.61 -15.91
N SER A 101 -19.15 -2.42 -16.66
CA SER A 101 -18.11 -1.94 -17.58
C SER A 101 -17.05 -1.05 -16.90
N ASN A 102 -16.79 -1.30 -15.61
CA ASN A 102 -15.80 -0.56 -14.83
C ASN A 102 -14.38 -1.13 -14.95
N GLY A 103 -14.17 -2.14 -15.80
CA GLY A 103 -12.88 -2.78 -16.02
C GLY A 103 -12.54 -3.88 -15.02
N THR A 104 -11.30 -4.36 -15.12
CA THR A 104 -10.78 -5.45 -14.28
C THR A 104 -10.69 -5.02 -12.82
N ALA A 105 -11.18 -5.88 -11.91
CA ALA A 105 -11.03 -5.68 -10.47
C ALA A 105 -9.56 -5.82 -10.06
N GLN A 106 -8.98 -4.73 -9.57
CA GLN A 106 -7.54 -4.64 -9.28
C GLN A 106 -7.29 -3.90 -7.97
N TYR A 107 -6.10 -4.10 -7.43
CA TYR A 107 -5.60 -3.37 -6.26
C TYR A 107 -4.16 -2.89 -6.47
N ARG A 108 -3.75 -1.89 -5.69
CA ARG A 108 -2.35 -1.48 -5.54
C ARG A 108 -2.11 -0.92 -4.16
N ILE A 109 -0.88 -1.03 -3.65
CA ILE A 109 -0.47 -0.41 -2.39
C ILE A 109 0.14 0.95 -2.69
N VAL A 110 -0.41 2.01 -2.12
CA VAL A 110 0.10 3.38 -2.27
C VAL A 110 0.43 3.95 -0.90
N ASN A 111 1.34 4.92 -0.87
CA ASN A 111 1.44 5.80 0.29
C ASN A 111 0.39 6.91 0.11
N LEU A 112 -0.60 6.94 0.99
CA LEU A 112 -1.62 7.98 1.03
C LEU A 112 -1.47 8.70 2.38
N PHE A 113 -1.02 9.95 2.32
CA PHE A 113 -0.83 10.83 3.49
C PHE A 113 0.11 10.27 4.57
N GLY A 114 1.17 9.56 4.19
CA GLY A 114 2.16 8.98 5.12
C GLY A 114 1.79 7.59 5.64
N GLU A 115 0.64 7.06 5.24
CA GLU A 115 0.17 5.72 5.60
C GLU A 115 0.13 4.81 4.37
N LEU A 116 0.55 3.55 4.52
CA LEU A 116 0.36 2.56 3.47
C LEU A 116 -1.12 2.20 3.38
N THR A 117 -1.68 2.35 2.19
CA THR A 117 -3.10 2.18 1.91
C THR A 117 -3.25 1.31 0.68
N VAL A 118 -4.20 0.37 0.70
CA VAL A 118 -4.60 -0.33 -0.52
C VAL A 118 -5.66 0.49 -1.22
N MET A 119 -5.40 0.83 -2.48
CA MET A 119 -6.37 1.40 -3.40
C MET A 119 -6.95 0.29 -4.27
N LEU A 120 -8.26 0.26 -4.43
CA LEU A 120 -8.97 -0.65 -5.32
C LEU A 120 -9.50 0.10 -6.56
N GLN A 121 -9.69 -0.64 -7.64
CA GLN A 121 -10.40 -0.19 -8.84
C GLN A 121 -11.08 -1.36 -9.55
N GLY A 122 -11.93 -1.04 -10.53
CA GLY A 122 -12.63 -2.01 -11.35
C GLY A 122 -14.06 -2.24 -10.92
N GLY A 123 -14.71 -3.21 -11.57
CA GLY A 123 -16.05 -3.67 -11.21
C GLY A 123 -16.10 -5.17 -11.01
N LEU A 124 -17.03 -5.61 -10.16
CA LEU A 124 -17.35 -7.01 -9.94
C LEU A 124 -18.77 -7.28 -10.41
N ASN A 125 -18.98 -8.35 -11.16
CA ASN A 125 -20.30 -8.98 -11.30
C ASN A 125 -20.51 -9.98 -10.17
N LEU A 126 -21.73 -10.04 -9.64
CA LEU A 126 -22.10 -10.90 -8.51
C LEU A 126 -23.11 -11.95 -8.96
N THR A 127 -22.93 -13.19 -8.49
CA THR A 127 -23.87 -14.28 -8.70
C THR A 127 -24.54 -14.68 -7.38
N TYR A 128 -25.83 -15.03 -7.45
CA TYR A 128 -26.63 -15.48 -6.31
C TYR A 128 -27.18 -16.89 -6.55
N PRO A 129 -26.35 -17.96 -6.47
CA PRO A 129 -26.78 -19.31 -6.79
C PRO A 129 -27.82 -19.87 -5.80
N GLY A 130 -28.63 -20.81 -6.27
CA GLY A 130 -29.60 -21.56 -5.47
C GLY A 130 -31.02 -20.98 -5.45
N SER A 131 -31.88 -21.58 -4.63
CA SER A 131 -33.25 -21.14 -4.36
C SER A 131 -33.58 -21.37 -2.88
N PRO A 132 -33.67 -20.32 -2.05
CA PRO A 132 -33.46 -18.91 -2.40
C PRO A 132 -31.99 -18.63 -2.72
N GLY A 133 -31.76 -17.74 -3.69
CA GLY A 133 -30.42 -17.38 -4.16
C GLY A 133 -29.71 -16.53 -3.12
N ASN A 134 -28.51 -16.95 -2.71
CA ASN A 134 -27.66 -16.20 -1.77
C ASN A 134 -26.34 -15.86 -2.43
N ILE A 135 -25.65 -14.82 -1.95
CA ILE A 135 -24.36 -14.42 -2.50
C ILE A 135 -23.38 -15.60 -2.49
N ALA A 136 -22.69 -15.82 -3.62
CA ALA A 136 -21.71 -16.90 -3.74
C ALA A 136 -20.61 -16.79 -2.65
N ASN A 137 -20.09 -17.93 -2.21
CA ASN A 137 -18.99 -18.03 -1.22
C ASN A 137 -19.18 -17.21 0.06
N GLY A 138 -20.44 -16.98 0.48
CA GLY A 138 -20.74 -16.14 1.64
C GLY A 138 -20.23 -14.70 1.51
N GLY A 139 -20.00 -14.20 0.29
CA GLY A 139 -19.50 -12.86 0.02
C GLY A 139 -18.00 -12.77 -0.26
N ILE A 140 -17.21 -13.82 -0.03
CA ILE A 140 -15.76 -13.77 -0.23
C ILE A 140 -15.45 -13.71 -1.73
N ILE A 141 -14.93 -12.57 -2.19
CA ILE A 141 -14.67 -12.32 -3.62
C ILE A 141 -13.31 -12.81 -4.10
N THR A 142 -12.40 -13.11 -3.17
CA THR A 142 -11.01 -13.49 -3.46
C THR A 142 -10.86 -15.01 -3.41
N ASN A 143 -10.33 -15.61 -4.47
CA ASN A 143 -10.05 -17.05 -4.52
C ASN A 143 -8.87 -17.44 -3.62
N THR A 144 -7.91 -16.53 -3.50
CA THR A 144 -6.74 -16.67 -2.64
C THR A 144 -6.56 -15.36 -1.87
N ALA A 145 -6.09 -15.45 -0.63
CA ALA A 145 -5.75 -14.28 0.16
C ALA A 145 -4.78 -13.36 -0.60
N LEU A 146 -4.96 -12.04 -0.47
CA LEU A 146 -4.01 -11.06 -0.96
C LEU A 146 -2.64 -11.26 -0.30
N PRO A 147 -1.52 -10.81 -0.92
CA PRO A 147 -0.19 -10.89 -0.31
C PRO A 147 -0.13 -10.20 1.05
N ALA A 148 0.78 -10.63 1.94
CA ALA A 148 0.89 -10.10 3.30
C ALA A 148 1.01 -8.57 3.36
N ALA A 149 1.71 -7.95 2.39
CA ALA A 149 1.86 -6.50 2.31
C ALA A 149 0.55 -5.74 2.01
N ALA A 150 -0.51 -6.42 1.58
CA ALA A 150 -1.83 -5.84 1.30
C ALA A 150 -2.89 -6.25 2.34
N ARG A 151 -2.50 -6.87 3.46
CA ARG A 151 -3.44 -7.30 4.50
C ARG A 151 -3.47 -6.27 5.63
N PRO A 152 -4.64 -5.77 6.03
CA PRO A 152 -4.72 -4.85 7.14
C PRO A 152 -4.50 -5.57 8.47
N GLY A 153 -3.93 -4.87 9.47
CA GLY A 153 -3.72 -5.44 10.81
C GLY A 153 -5.04 -5.75 11.56
N SER A 154 -6.16 -5.18 11.13
CA SER A 154 -7.51 -5.41 11.67
C SER A 154 -8.54 -5.23 10.56
N LEU A 155 -9.78 -5.69 10.76
CA LEU A 155 -10.85 -5.55 9.77
C LEU A 155 -11.02 -4.09 9.33
N ARG A 156 -11.04 -3.87 8.00
CA ARG A 156 -11.38 -2.57 7.40
C ARG A 156 -12.63 -2.73 6.56
N THR A 157 -13.63 -1.87 6.79
CA THR A 157 -14.88 -1.87 6.05
C THR A 157 -15.00 -0.58 5.27
N VAL A 158 -15.22 -0.67 3.97
CA VAL A 158 -15.41 0.49 3.08
C VAL A 158 -16.74 0.39 2.36
N SER A 159 -17.39 1.52 2.13
CA SER A 159 -18.64 1.58 1.38
C SER A 159 -18.38 1.53 -0.11
N ALA A 160 -19.09 0.68 -0.83
CA ALA A 160 -18.97 0.47 -2.27
C ALA A 160 -20.30 0.72 -2.96
N ALA A 161 -20.30 1.48 -4.07
CA ALA A 161 -21.49 1.69 -4.87
C ALA A 161 -21.89 0.39 -5.59
N CYS A 162 -23.17 0.09 -5.64
CA CYS A 162 -23.69 -1.09 -6.35
C CYS A 162 -24.85 -0.72 -7.27
N SER A 163 -25.25 -1.68 -8.09
CA SER A 163 -26.39 -1.52 -9.00
C SER A 163 -27.69 -1.20 -8.24
N ALA A 164 -28.49 -0.30 -8.80
CA ALA A 164 -29.89 -0.12 -8.40
C ALA A 164 -30.79 -1.28 -8.90
N SER A 165 -30.35 -2.03 -9.92
CA SER A 165 -31.11 -3.14 -10.46
C SER A 165 -31.12 -4.30 -9.47
N ASN A 166 -32.30 -4.86 -9.21
CA ASN A 166 -32.48 -5.98 -8.30
C ASN A 166 -31.95 -5.75 -6.87
N SER A 167 -31.84 -4.50 -6.45
CA SER A 167 -31.33 -4.12 -5.13
C SER A 167 -32.15 -2.97 -4.56
N SER A 168 -32.58 -3.11 -3.31
CA SER A 168 -33.17 -2.02 -2.51
C SER A 168 -32.12 -1.10 -1.89
N SER A 169 -30.82 -1.42 -2.04
CA SER A 169 -29.69 -0.57 -1.64
C SER A 169 -28.86 -0.14 -2.86
N LEU A 170 -28.34 1.08 -2.82
CA LEU A 170 -27.38 1.62 -3.79
C LEU A 170 -25.92 1.52 -3.31
N SER A 171 -25.73 0.94 -2.12
CA SER A 171 -24.42 0.75 -1.51
C SER A 171 -24.34 -0.60 -0.81
N LEU A 172 -23.23 -1.28 -1.02
CA LEU A 172 -22.78 -2.43 -0.23
C LEU A 172 -21.54 -2.05 0.57
N LYS A 173 -21.08 -2.97 1.41
CA LYS A 173 -19.80 -2.85 2.10
C LYS A 173 -18.80 -3.85 1.53
N ILE A 174 -17.54 -3.44 1.44
CA ILE A 174 -16.40 -4.32 1.19
C ILE A 174 -15.57 -4.37 2.46
N ASP A 175 -15.44 -5.57 3.02
CA ASP A 175 -14.58 -5.88 4.14
C ASP A 175 -13.25 -6.39 3.62
N ALA A 176 -12.16 -5.72 3.98
CA ALA A 176 -10.80 -6.24 3.88
C ALA A 176 -10.45 -6.91 5.22
N GLN A 177 -10.40 -8.24 5.21
CA GLN A 177 -10.13 -9.06 6.40
C GLN A 177 -8.62 -9.17 6.66
N SER A 178 -8.25 -9.38 7.93
CA SER A 178 -6.84 -9.51 8.34
C SER A 178 -6.17 -10.77 7.80
N ASP A 179 -6.94 -11.78 7.40
CA ASP A 179 -6.43 -12.97 6.71
C ASP A 179 -6.08 -12.72 5.23
N GLY A 180 -6.44 -11.54 4.69
CA GLY A 180 -6.19 -11.12 3.33
C GLY A 180 -7.33 -11.38 2.35
N HIS A 181 -8.50 -11.83 2.82
CA HIS A 181 -9.67 -11.97 1.96
C HIS A 181 -10.52 -10.70 1.89
N LEU A 182 -10.93 -10.33 0.69
CA LEU A 182 -11.95 -9.31 0.47
C LEU A 182 -13.34 -9.95 0.48
N LYS A 183 -14.31 -9.30 1.12
CA LYS A 183 -15.68 -9.81 1.28
C LYS A 183 -16.73 -8.74 1.03
N VAL A 184 -17.73 -9.06 0.22
CA VAL A 184 -18.93 -8.24 0.02
C VAL A 184 -19.91 -8.51 1.16
N ILE A 185 -20.41 -7.44 1.78
CA ILE A 185 -21.35 -7.47 2.90
C ILE A 185 -22.57 -6.61 2.57
N GLY A 186 -23.72 -6.98 3.15
CA GLY A 186 -24.96 -6.22 3.03
C GLY A 186 -25.92 -6.76 1.96
N THR A 187 -25.67 -7.95 1.42
CA THR A 187 -26.60 -8.63 0.51
C THR A 187 -27.69 -9.39 1.29
N SER A 188 -28.85 -9.58 0.67
CA SER A 188 -29.90 -10.47 1.18
C SER A 188 -30.22 -11.59 0.17
N SER A 189 -31.13 -12.49 0.53
CA SER A 189 -31.56 -13.56 -0.39
C SER A 189 -32.47 -13.04 -1.50
N THR A 190 -32.56 -13.74 -2.63
CA THR A 190 -33.42 -13.34 -3.76
C THR A 190 -34.92 -13.32 -3.43
N THR A 191 -35.34 -13.94 -2.34
CA THR A 191 -36.73 -13.98 -1.86
C THR A 191 -36.95 -13.13 -0.61
N ALA A 192 -35.96 -12.35 -0.16
CA ALA A 192 -36.12 -11.45 0.97
C ALA A 192 -37.09 -10.30 0.62
N SER A 193 -37.84 -9.82 1.62
CA SER A 193 -38.73 -8.65 1.47
C SER A 193 -37.94 -7.40 1.08
N ASP A 194 -36.81 -7.16 1.74
CA ASP A 194 -35.80 -6.18 1.33
C ASP A 194 -34.73 -6.88 0.50
N ARG A 195 -34.96 -6.96 -0.81
CA ARG A 195 -34.04 -7.64 -1.75
C ARG A 195 -32.84 -6.76 -2.07
N VAL A 196 -31.66 -7.12 -1.54
CA VAL A 196 -30.37 -6.49 -1.83
C VAL A 196 -29.51 -7.50 -2.57
N THR A 197 -29.79 -7.66 -3.87
CA THR A 197 -29.08 -8.58 -4.76
C THR A 197 -28.58 -7.85 -6.02
N PRO A 198 -27.76 -6.80 -5.87
CA PRO A 198 -27.27 -6.07 -7.03
C PRO A 198 -26.42 -6.99 -7.92
N PRO A 199 -26.58 -6.94 -9.25
CA PRO A 199 -25.77 -7.74 -10.19
C PRO A 199 -24.31 -7.29 -10.26
N TRP A 200 -23.99 -6.07 -9.82
CA TRP A 200 -22.62 -5.56 -9.80
C TRP A 200 -22.32 -4.67 -8.60
N VAL A 201 -21.04 -4.59 -8.23
CA VAL A 201 -20.48 -3.63 -7.26
C VAL A 201 -19.22 -2.98 -7.83
N SER A 202 -19.05 -1.68 -7.60
CA SER A 202 -17.89 -0.90 -8.04
C SER A 202 -16.81 -0.89 -6.96
N LEU A 203 -15.56 -1.08 -7.36
CA LEU A 203 -14.38 -0.92 -6.51
C LEU A 203 -13.65 0.40 -6.75
N ASN A 204 -14.13 1.22 -7.69
CA ASN A 204 -13.48 2.46 -8.07
C ASN A 204 -13.45 3.47 -6.91
N GLY A 205 -12.24 3.92 -6.56
CA GLY A 205 -12.04 4.92 -5.51
C GLY A 205 -12.20 4.36 -4.09
N LEU A 206 -12.15 3.05 -3.90
CA LEU A 206 -12.12 2.45 -2.57
C LEU A 206 -10.69 2.38 -2.03
N PHE A 207 -10.53 2.69 -0.75
CA PHE A 207 -9.25 2.71 -0.07
C PHE A 207 -9.38 2.12 1.34
N TYR A 208 -8.45 1.26 1.74
CA TYR A 208 -8.34 0.82 3.13
C TYR A 208 -6.91 0.90 3.65
N SER A 209 -6.75 1.33 4.90
CA SER A 209 -5.45 1.38 5.57
C SER A 209 -4.91 0.00 5.92
N LEU A 210 -3.58 -0.13 5.91
CA LEU A 210 -2.85 -1.35 6.28
C LEU A 210 -2.44 -1.37 7.75
#